data_AF-A0A497PN27-F1
#
_entry.id   AF-A0A497PN27-F1
#
_cell.length_a   1.000
_cell.length_b   1.000
_cell.length_c   1.000
_cell.angle_alpha   90.00
_cell.angle_beta   90.00
_cell.angle_gamma   90.00
#
_symmetry.space_group_name_H-M   'P 1'
#
loop_
_entity.id
_entity.type
_entity.pdbx_description
1 polymer ?
#
loop_
_entity_poly.entity_id
_entity_poly.type
_entity_poly.pdbx_seq_one_letter_code
_entity_poly.pdbx_strand_id
1 'polypeptide(L)'
;MRTVYLVLFGITSSHHFSIRGSDLCGITGIVTKNRDDIGALLVMCSRKLTYRGYDSVGVAAVKDGVVDLRKDVGTIDEVDKMLGLSKMRGDRGIAQLRWATYGAPTKVNAQPHFGCTPDFYGAHNGNIHNYAEYRQELIETGHIVRSENDGELCVHAVDKYYEETGDMFEAVRLSTRDLKGAFAFSVGRADEEKIYAVKMGSSLVAGVAKDSTIVSSDLPSILPLTNNVVYLRDWEMVELTAERVRVFRIEDGKELDREPEISNVDPHAAEKGGYHHFMLKEINEQPKVAQDVMGVLEGSRSEDWLKMIEDSGRKFLVACGSSYNAGIVGAYYFNRLAGTPLVPVIGGQFIPMYGKSLADDSLCILVSQSGETKDIMNVLNLVKETGKGKTLGVVNVIGSTLMFGADAYIPMACGYEVSVPATKT
;
A
#
# COMPACT_ATOMS: atom_id res chain seq x y z
N MET A 1 13.03 40.01 -37.82
CA MET A 1 13.26 38.67 -37.23
C MET A 1 13.34 38.82 -35.71
N ARG A 2 12.21 39.14 -35.08
CA ARG A 2 11.49 38.33 -34.07
C ARG A 2 12.35 37.84 -32.89
N THR A 3 12.71 38.82 -32.06
CA THR A 3 12.78 38.77 -30.59
C THR A 3 11.47 38.23 -30.02
N VAL A 4 11.53 37.20 -29.16
CA VAL A 4 10.36 36.73 -28.39
C VAL A 4 10.59 37.02 -26.92
N TYR A 5 9.56 37.61 -26.34
CA TYR A 5 9.48 38.28 -25.05
C TYR A 5 9.49 37.32 -23.86
N LEU A 6 10.22 37.72 -22.83
CA LEU A 6 10.05 37.25 -21.45
C LEU A 6 8.81 37.95 -20.88
N VAL A 7 7.78 37.18 -20.51
CA VAL A 7 6.61 37.72 -19.79
C VAL A 7 6.61 37.10 -18.39
N LEU A 8 7.05 37.89 -17.42
CA LEU A 8 6.77 37.70 -16.00
C LEU A 8 5.33 38.15 -15.74
N PHE A 9 4.51 37.27 -15.16
CA PHE A 9 3.35 37.68 -14.40
C PHE A 9 3.49 37.16 -12.97
N GLY A 10 3.67 38.11 -12.05
CA GLY A 10 3.47 37.89 -10.63
C GLY A 10 1.97 37.82 -10.34
N ILE A 11 1.55 36.72 -9.72
CA ILE A 11 0.30 36.65 -8.98
C ILE A 11 0.69 36.21 -7.57
N THR A 12 0.66 37.18 -6.67
CA THR A 12 0.68 36.95 -5.23
C THR A 12 -0.69 36.38 -4.84
N SER A 13 -0.74 35.07 -4.58
CA SER A 13 -1.77 34.50 -3.72
C SER A 13 -1.13 33.44 -2.84
N SER A 14 -1.14 33.69 -1.54
CA SER A 14 -0.77 32.73 -0.51
C SER A 14 -1.83 31.64 -0.47
N HIS A 15 -1.65 30.60 -1.27
CA HIS A 15 -2.28 29.32 -1.05
C HIS A 15 -1.28 28.44 -0.32
N HIS A 16 -1.62 28.06 0.90
CA HIS A 16 -0.93 27.00 1.62
C HIS A 16 -0.99 25.74 0.74
N PHE A 17 0.12 25.49 0.03
CA PHE A 17 0.36 24.20 -0.61
C PHE A 17 0.58 23.19 0.52
N SER A 18 -0.48 22.47 0.89
CA SER A 18 -0.34 21.26 1.69
C SER A 18 0.48 20.27 0.85
N ILE A 19 1.68 19.95 1.33
CA ILE A 19 2.55 18.94 0.75
C ILE A 19 1.75 17.63 0.72
N ARG A 20 1.55 17.05 -0.47
CA ARG A 20 0.93 15.73 -0.64
C ARG A 20 1.86 14.67 -0.05
N GLY A 21 1.70 14.42 1.24
CA GLY A 21 2.16 13.18 1.87
C GLY A 21 1.43 12.00 1.24
N SER A 22 2.07 10.83 1.21
CA SER A 22 1.50 9.59 0.67
C SER A 22 0.08 9.34 1.21
N ASP A 23 -0.91 9.33 0.31
CA ASP A 23 -2.31 9.01 0.60
C ASP A 23 -2.41 7.55 1.05
N LEU A 24 -2.32 7.27 2.35
CA LEU A 24 -2.29 5.89 2.87
C LEU A 24 -3.43 5.68 3.86
N CYS A 25 -4.49 5.02 3.41
CA CYS A 25 -5.49 4.44 4.31
C CYS A 25 -4.93 3.17 4.96
N GLY A 26 -5.62 2.68 5.99
CA GLY A 26 -5.37 1.38 6.61
C GLY A 26 -6.55 0.44 6.40
N ILE A 27 -6.33 -0.78 5.93
CA ILE A 27 -7.34 -1.86 5.93
C ILE A 27 -6.84 -3.00 6.81
N THR A 28 -7.75 -3.61 7.56
CA THR A 28 -7.52 -4.90 8.22
C THR A 28 -8.72 -5.81 8.01
N GLY A 29 -8.52 -7.03 7.49
CA GLY A 29 -9.53 -8.08 7.43
C GLY A 29 -9.09 -9.28 8.26
N ILE A 30 -9.97 -9.85 9.08
CA ILE A 30 -9.64 -10.99 9.95
C ILE A 30 -10.75 -12.03 9.83
N VAL A 31 -10.35 -13.31 9.76
CA VAL A 31 -11.24 -14.48 9.89
C VAL A 31 -10.70 -15.34 11.02
N THR A 32 -11.57 -15.74 11.95
CA THR A 32 -11.20 -16.47 13.17
C THR A 32 -12.02 -17.75 13.33
N LYS A 33 -11.46 -18.71 14.07
CA LYS A 33 -12.15 -19.92 14.50
C LYS A 33 -12.29 -19.90 16.01
N ASN A 34 -13.44 -20.33 16.53
CA ASN A 34 -13.68 -20.47 17.98
C ASN A 34 -13.49 -19.16 18.78
N ARG A 35 -13.70 -18.00 18.14
CA ARG A 35 -13.67 -16.68 18.78
C ARG A 35 -14.92 -15.91 18.41
N ASP A 36 -15.35 -15.04 19.32
CA ASP A 36 -16.50 -14.15 19.12
C ASP A 36 -16.11 -12.69 19.37
N ASP A 37 -14.83 -12.36 19.51
CA ASP A 37 -14.32 -11.02 19.88
C ASP A 37 -13.66 -10.28 18.71
N ILE A 38 -14.15 -10.51 17.49
CA ILE A 38 -13.56 -9.95 16.26
C ILE A 38 -13.36 -8.43 16.30
N GLY A 39 -14.28 -7.69 16.93
CA GLY A 39 -14.17 -6.24 17.08
C GLY A 39 -12.92 -5.83 17.86
N ALA A 40 -12.57 -6.57 18.92
CA ALA A 40 -11.38 -6.29 19.73
C ALA A 40 -10.09 -6.51 18.93
N LEU A 41 -10.03 -7.58 18.13
CA LEU A 41 -8.89 -7.89 17.27
C LEU A 41 -8.72 -6.82 16.18
N LEU A 42 -9.80 -6.49 15.48
CA LEU A 42 -9.79 -5.49 14.42
C LEU A 42 -9.37 -4.11 14.91
N VAL A 43 -9.84 -3.69 16.09
CA VAL A 43 -9.44 -2.42 16.72
C VAL A 43 -7.96 -2.48 17.15
N MET A 44 -7.50 -3.58 17.73
CA MET A 44 -6.10 -3.77 18.14
C MET A 44 -5.14 -3.63 16.94
N CYS A 45 -5.41 -4.35 15.85
CA CYS A 45 -4.60 -4.28 14.64
C CYS A 45 -4.68 -2.90 13.98
N SER A 46 -5.88 -2.33 13.88
CA SER A 46 -6.09 -1.00 13.29
C SER A 46 -5.39 0.13 14.04
N ARG A 47 -5.23 0.04 15.37
CA ARG A 47 -4.45 1.02 16.16
C ARG A 47 -2.99 1.10 15.70
N LYS A 48 -2.42 -0.01 15.21
CA LYS A 48 -1.07 -0.04 14.68
C LYS A 48 -0.95 0.64 13.32
N LEU A 49 -2.05 0.96 12.62
CA LEU A 49 -2.05 1.68 11.34
C LEU A 49 -2.24 3.19 11.50
N THR A 50 -2.43 3.69 12.72
CA THR A 50 -2.79 5.10 12.99
C THR A 50 -1.75 6.11 12.52
N TYR A 51 -0.49 5.69 12.38
CA TYR A 51 0.58 6.55 11.87
C TYR A 51 0.44 6.95 10.41
N ARG A 52 -0.36 6.21 9.64
CA ARG A 52 -0.64 6.54 8.24
C ARG A 52 -1.52 7.79 8.09
N GLY A 53 -2.11 8.24 9.19
CA GLY A 53 -3.06 9.36 9.22
C GLY A 53 -4.44 8.94 8.73
N TYR A 54 -5.49 9.51 9.33
CA TYR A 54 -6.87 9.23 8.95
C TYR A 54 -7.83 10.29 9.51
N ASP A 55 -8.98 10.45 8.86
CA ASP A 55 -10.09 11.34 9.24
C ASP A 55 -11.35 10.59 9.69
N SER A 56 -11.48 9.31 9.33
CA SER A 56 -12.65 8.49 9.69
C SER A 56 -12.29 7.02 9.84
N VAL A 57 -13.14 6.29 10.58
CA VAL A 57 -12.93 4.87 10.94
C VAL A 57 -14.23 4.10 10.85
N GLY A 58 -14.13 2.82 10.50
CA GLY A 58 -15.23 1.89 10.70
C GLY A 58 -14.81 0.43 10.80
N VAL A 59 -15.76 -0.38 11.26
CA VAL A 59 -15.66 -1.83 11.41
C VAL A 59 -16.95 -2.46 10.92
N ALA A 60 -16.83 -3.51 10.11
CA ALA A 60 -17.87 -4.47 9.81
C ALA A 60 -17.50 -5.80 10.48
N ALA A 61 -18.37 -6.33 11.33
CA ALA A 61 -18.21 -7.62 11.98
C ALA A 61 -19.40 -8.52 11.63
N VAL A 62 -19.14 -9.81 11.38
CA VAL A 62 -20.19 -10.76 11.03
C VAL A 62 -20.43 -11.73 12.18
N LYS A 63 -21.68 -11.80 12.63
CA LYS A 63 -22.13 -12.75 13.65
C LYS A 63 -23.42 -13.41 13.18
N ASP A 64 -23.46 -14.74 13.22
CA ASP A 64 -24.65 -15.53 12.91
C ASP A 64 -25.29 -15.14 11.55
N GLY A 65 -24.46 -14.86 10.55
CA GLY A 65 -24.92 -14.46 9.21
C GLY A 65 -25.39 -13.01 9.08
N VAL A 66 -25.14 -12.15 10.08
CA VAL A 66 -25.55 -10.75 10.08
C VAL A 66 -24.33 -9.83 10.18
N VAL A 67 -24.26 -8.83 9.30
CA VAL A 67 -23.21 -7.80 9.32
C VAL A 67 -23.60 -6.66 10.25
N ASP A 68 -22.85 -6.48 11.34
CA ASP A 68 -22.86 -5.29 12.18
C ASP A 68 -21.82 -4.31 11.65
N LEU A 69 -22.26 -3.18 11.08
CA LEU A 69 -21.40 -2.17 10.47
C LEU A 69 -21.49 -0.86 11.26
N ARG A 70 -20.37 -0.43 11.83
CA ARG A 70 -20.25 0.77 12.66
C ARG A 70 -19.11 1.64 12.16
N LYS A 71 -19.43 2.87 11.77
CA LYS A 71 -18.46 3.81 11.22
C LYS A 71 -18.82 5.25 11.53
N ASP A 72 -17.82 6.10 11.70
CA ASP A 72 -17.97 7.54 11.85
C ASP A 72 -16.68 8.31 11.56
N VAL A 73 -16.78 9.64 11.56
CA VAL A 73 -15.64 10.56 11.50
C VAL A 73 -14.98 10.63 12.88
N GLY A 74 -13.65 10.68 12.91
CA GLY A 74 -12.86 10.79 14.14
C GLY A 74 -11.75 9.75 14.24
N THR A 75 -11.03 9.80 15.36
CA THR A 75 -9.97 8.85 15.66
C THR A 75 -10.53 7.47 16.03
N ILE A 76 -9.74 6.40 15.90
CA ILE A 76 -10.17 5.04 16.24
C ILE A 76 -10.63 4.94 17.70
N ASP A 77 -9.98 5.66 18.62
CA ASP A 77 -10.33 5.62 20.03
C ASP A 77 -11.61 6.41 20.32
N GLU A 78 -11.85 7.53 19.63
CA GLU A 78 -13.09 8.30 19.73
C GLU A 78 -14.28 7.49 19.19
N VAL A 79 -14.13 6.91 17.99
CA VAL A 79 -15.19 6.12 17.35
C VAL A 79 -15.42 4.80 18.10
N ASP A 80 -14.37 4.14 18.62
CA ASP A 80 -14.50 2.96 19.49
C ASP A 80 -15.26 3.28 20.77
N LYS A 81 -14.96 4.41 21.42
CA LYS A 81 -15.69 4.85 22.61
C LYS A 81 -17.16 5.16 22.31
N MET A 82 -17.44 5.80 21.17
CA MET A 82 -18.78 6.24 20.77
C MET A 82 -19.66 5.08 20.31
N LEU A 83 -19.13 4.21 19.45
CA LEU A 83 -19.88 3.15 18.78
C LEU A 83 -19.59 1.75 19.31
N GLY A 84 -18.62 1.59 20.22
CA GLY A 84 -18.26 0.30 20.80
C GLY A 84 -17.67 -0.68 19.79
N LEU A 85 -16.76 -0.22 18.93
CA LEU A 85 -16.14 -1.04 17.86
C LEU A 85 -15.47 -2.31 18.43
N SER A 86 -14.69 -2.15 19.50
CA SER A 86 -14.00 -3.23 20.21
C SER A 86 -14.94 -4.22 20.91
N LYS A 87 -16.21 -3.84 21.07
CA LYS A 87 -17.24 -4.69 21.70
C LYS A 87 -18.02 -5.52 20.67
N MET A 88 -17.83 -5.25 19.38
CA MET A 88 -18.48 -5.99 18.29
C MET A 88 -18.09 -7.47 18.34
N ARG A 89 -19.06 -8.31 18.04
CA ARG A 89 -18.98 -9.76 18.14
C ARG A 89 -19.05 -10.40 16.77
N GLY A 90 -18.56 -11.62 16.64
CA GLY A 90 -18.46 -12.30 15.36
C GLY A 90 -17.19 -13.10 15.17
N ASP A 91 -17.14 -13.82 14.07
CA ASP A 91 -16.04 -14.70 13.67
C ASP A 91 -15.13 -14.08 12.60
N ARG A 92 -15.63 -13.10 11.84
CA ARG A 92 -14.89 -12.41 10.79
C ARG A 92 -15.32 -10.97 10.62
N GLY A 93 -14.47 -10.16 10.02
CA GLY A 93 -14.78 -8.77 9.78
C GLY A 93 -13.66 -7.98 9.13
N ILE A 94 -13.98 -6.74 8.78
CA ILE A 94 -13.09 -5.80 8.11
C ILE A 94 -13.15 -4.47 8.85
N ALA A 95 -11.99 -3.86 9.09
CA ALA A 95 -11.83 -2.52 9.64
C ALA A 95 -11.07 -1.64 8.66
N GLN A 96 -11.36 -0.34 8.72
CA GLN A 96 -10.72 0.64 7.85
C GLN A 96 -10.47 1.96 8.58
N LEU A 97 -9.29 2.54 8.32
CA LEU A 97 -8.86 3.89 8.68
C LEU A 97 -8.70 4.70 7.40
N ARG A 98 -9.53 5.72 7.19
CA ARG A 98 -9.62 6.44 5.92
C ARG A 98 -8.89 7.77 5.98
N TRP A 99 -8.11 8.04 4.94
CA TRP A 99 -7.68 9.37 4.54
C TRP A 99 -8.42 9.77 3.26
N ALA A 100 -9.22 10.83 3.34
CA ALA A 100 -10.16 11.22 2.29
C ALA A 100 -9.45 11.74 1.03
N THR A 101 -9.68 11.07 -0.10
CA THR A 101 -9.26 11.50 -1.44
C THR A 101 -10.48 11.87 -2.29
N TYR A 102 -11.46 10.96 -2.36
CA TYR A 102 -12.78 11.18 -2.97
C TYR A 102 -13.87 11.28 -1.91
N GLY A 103 -14.63 12.39 -1.92
CA GLY A 103 -15.70 12.67 -0.96
C GLY A 103 -15.20 13.22 0.38
N ALA A 104 -15.96 14.13 0.98
CA ALA A 104 -15.60 14.72 2.27
C ALA A 104 -15.58 13.66 3.41
N PRO A 105 -14.81 13.87 4.50
CA PRO A 105 -14.91 13.07 5.72
C PRO A 105 -16.32 13.13 6.30
N THR A 106 -17.11 12.09 6.06
CA THR A 106 -18.49 11.95 6.56
C THR A 106 -18.73 10.50 6.96
N LYS A 107 -19.73 10.26 7.82
CA LYS A 107 -20.15 8.91 8.18
C LYS A 107 -20.51 8.04 6.95
N VAL A 108 -21.11 8.66 5.92
CA VAL A 108 -21.48 7.95 4.67
C VAL A 108 -20.24 7.52 3.89
N ASN A 109 -19.24 8.42 3.80
CA ASN A 109 -17.98 8.18 3.08
C ASN A 109 -16.94 7.39 3.89
N ALA A 110 -17.10 7.24 5.20
CA ALA A 110 -16.28 6.33 6.01
C ALA A 110 -16.46 4.89 5.50
N GLN A 111 -15.44 4.05 5.67
CA GLN A 111 -15.48 2.63 5.27
C GLN A 111 -15.55 1.74 6.52
N PRO A 112 -15.97 0.46 6.44
CA PRO A 112 -16.42 -0.29 5.26
C PRO A 112 -17.71 0.23 4.60
N HIS A 113 -17.95 -0.20 3.35
CA HIS A 113 -19.19 0.01 2.60
C HIS A 113 -19.97 -1.29 2.48
N PHE A 114 -21.30 -1.17 2.36
CA PHE A 114 -22.16 -2.27 1.94
C PHE A 114 -22.21 -2.35 0.41
N GLY A 115 -22.61 -3.51 -0.12
CA GLY A 115 -23.06 -3.63 -1.50
C GLY A 115 -24.47 -3.07 -1.71
N CYS A 116 -25.15 -3.53 -2.75
CA CYS A 116 -26.58 -3.31 -2.97
C CYS A 116 -27.39 -3.87 -1.79
N THR A 117 -27.01 -5.05 -1.31
CA THR A 117 -27.57 -5.70 -0.12
C THR A 117 -26.66 -5.53 1.11
N PRO A 118 -27.21 -5.58 2.34
CA PRO A 118 -26.42 -5.47 3.57
C PRO A 118 -25.57 -6.72 3.86
N ASP A 119 -25.70 -7.78 3.06
CA ASP A 119 -24.92 -9.01 3.23
C ASP A 119 -23.50 -8.85 2.68
N PHE A 120 -23.31 -7.99 1.69
CA PHE A 120 -22.01 -7.65 1.11
C PHE A 120 -21.36 -6.51 1.86
N TYR A 121 -20.08 -6.64 2.22
CA TYR A 121 -19.33 -5.58 2.86
C TYR A 121 -17.87 -5.57 2.44
N GLY A 122 -17.25 -4.40 2.39
CA GLY A 122 -15.83 -4.30 2.05
C GLY A 122 -15.21 -2.93 2.26
N ALA A 123 -13.89 -2.90 2.19
CA ALA A 123 -13.08 -1.71 2.40
C ALA A 123 -11.88 -1.69 1.44
N HIS A 124 -11.29 -0.53 1.27
CA HIS A 124 -10.30 -0.21 0.23
C HIS A 124 -9.24 0.77 0.73
N ASN A 125 -8.09 0.72 0.08
CA ASN A 125 -6.92 1.56 0.25
C ASN A 125 -6.37 1.89 -1.14
N GLY A 126 -5.96 3.14 -1.35
CA GLY A 126 -5.47 3.62 -2.64
C GLY A 126 -6.51 4.43 -3.40
N ASN A 127 -6.49 4.39 -4.73
CA ASN A 127 -7.38 5.17 -5.58
C ASN A 127 -7.86 4.40 -6.82
N ILE A 128 -9.15 4.54 -7.13
CA ILE A 128 -9.76 4.07 -8.37
C ILE A 128 -9.82 5.22 -9.39
N HIS A 129 -9.01 5.13 -10.44
CA HIS A 129 -8.86 6.17 -11.45
C HIS A 129 -10.07 6.27 -12.39
N ASN A 130 -10.75 5.17 -12.72
CA ASN A 130 -11.97 5.17 -13.52
C ASN A 130 -13.26 5.37 -12.70
N TYR A 131 -13.15 5.98 -11.52
CA TYR A 131 -14.26 6.19 -10.58
C TYR A 131 -15.51 6.78 -11.24
N ALA A 132 -15.38 7.89 -11.97
CA ALA A 132 -16.54 8.61 -12.50
C ALA A 132 -17.30 7.79 -13.55
N GLU A 133 -16.57 7.15 -14.47
CA GLU A 133 -17.11 6.30 -15.54
C GLU A 133 -17.77 5.06 -14.94
N TYR A 134 -17.08 4.37 -14.04
CA TYR A 134 -17.55 3.11 -13.47
C TYR A 134 -18.71 3.30 -12.49
N ARG A 135 -18.73 4.41 -11.73
CA ARG A 135 -19.88 4.77 -10.89
C ARG A 135 -21.14 4.97 -11.73
N GLN A 136 -21.01 5.62 -12.89
CA GLN A 136 -22.14 5.85 -13.77
C GLN A 136 -22.66 4.52 -14.34
N GLU A 137 -21.76 3.64 -14.79
CA GLU A 137 -22.11 2.28 -15.25
C GLU A 137 -22.90 1.51 -14.18
N LEU A 138 -22.40 1.46 -12.94
CA LEU A 138 -23.06 0.75 -11.84
C LEU A 138 -24.48 1.28 -11.60
N ILE A 139 -24.66 2.60 -11.57
CA ILE A 139 -25.98 3.23 -11.40
C ILE A 139 -26.92 2.89 -12.55
N GLU A 140 -26.43 2.91 -13.80
CA GLU A 140 -27.21 2.54 -14.98
C GLU A 140 -27.63 1.06 -14.97
N THR A 141 -26.81 0.20 -14.38
CA THR A 141 -27.14 -1.22 -14.15
C THR A 141 -28.02 -1.46 -12.90
N GLY A 142 -28.44 -0.41 -12.20
CA GLY A 142 -29.39 -0.49 -11.09
C GLY A 142 -28.78 -0.56 -9.69
N HIS A 143 -27.46 -0.45 -9.56
CA HIS A 143 -26.79 -0.43 -8.25
C HIS A 143 -27.08 0.87 -7.48
N ILE A 144 -27.33 0.75 -6.18
CA ILE A 144 -27.55 1.89 -5.29
C ILE A 144 -26.22 2.30 -4.64
N VAL A 145 -25.43 3.11 -5.35
CA VAL A 145 -24.17 3.69 -4.83
C VAL A 145 -24.48 4.89 -3.94
N ARG A 146 -24.12 4.82 -2.65
CA ARG A 146 -24.62 5.74 -1.60
C ARG A 146 -23.66 6.86 -1.26
N SER A 147 -22.38 6.65 -1.46
CA SER A 147 -21.28 7.53 -1.07
C SER A 147 -20.58 8.14 -2.28
N GLU A 148 -19.65 9.04 -1.97
CA GLU A 148 -18.72 9.64 -2.92
C GLU A 148 -17.32 9.00 -2.82
N ASN A 149 -17.17 7.99 -1.96
CA ASN A 149 -15.91 7.27 -1.74
C ASN A 149 -15.72 6.25 -2.87
N ASP A 150 -14.56 6.28 -3.51
CA ASP A 150 -14.21 5.35 -4.58
C ASP A 150 -14.07 3.89 -4.14
N GLY A 151 -13.78 3.67 -2.86
CA GLY A 151 -13.79 2.35 -2.24
C GLY A 151 -15.15 1.65 -2.22
N GLU A 152 -16.27 2.39 -2.29
CA GLU A 152 -17.60 1.78 -2.44
C GLU A 152 -17.75 1.08 -3.80
N LEU A 153 -17.10 1.59 -4.86
CA LEU A 153 -17.11 0.95 -6.16
C LEU A 153 -16.44 -0.42 -6.15
N CYS A 154 -15.43 -0.64 -5.31
CA CYS A 154 -14.80 -1.95 -5.18
C CYS A 154 -15.80 -3.00 -4.68
N VAL A 155 -16.67 -2.62 -3.72
CA VAL A 155 -17.68 -3.51 -3.16
C VAL A 155 -18.77 -3.79 -4.19
N HIS A 156 -19.28 -2.76 -4.88
CA HIS A 156 -20.31 -2.96 -5.90
C HIS A 156 -19.80 -3.67 -7.16
N ALA A 157 -18.52 -3.51 -7.52
CA ALA A 157 -17.91 -4.26 -8.62
C ALA A 157 -18.02 -5.77 -8.36
N VAL A 158 -17.66 -6.19 -7.14
CA VAL A 158 -17.75 -7.60 -6.73
C VAL A 158 -19.21 -8.04 -6.65
N ASP A 159 -20.09 -7.21 -6.08
CA ASP A 159 -21.53 -7.50 -5.97
C ASP A 159 -22.16 -7.76 -7.36
N LYS A 160 -21.84 -6.92 -8.35
CA LYS A 160 -22.31 -7.05 -9.74
C LYS A 160 -21.98 -8.43 -10.32
N TYR A 161 -20.71 -8.84 -10.24
CA TYR A 161 -20.30 -10.14 -10.78
C TYR A 161 -20.79 -11.31 -9.93
N TYR A 162 -21.05 -11.11 -8.64
CA TYR A 162 -21.65 -12.16 -7.81
C TYR A 162 -23.11 -12.42 -8.20
N GLU A 163 -23.88 -11.38 -8.54
CA GLU A 163 -25.24 -11.55 -9.07
C GLU A 163 -25.23 -12.36 -10.38
N GLU A 164 -24.20 -12.22 -11.20
CA GLU A 164 -24.05 -12.97 -12.46
C GLU A 164 -23.55 -14.40 -12.27
N THR A 165 -22.62 -14.62 -11.34
CA THR A 165 -21.88 -15.90 -11.21
C THR A 165 -22.37 -16.78 -10.06
N GLY A 166 -22.89 -16.20 -8.99
CA GLY A 166 -23.15 -16.86 -7.72
C GLY A 166 -21.91 -17.38 -7.01
N ASP A 167 -20.71 -16.96 -7.43
CA ASP A 167 -19.43 -17.40 -6.87
C ASP A 167 -18.55 -16.20 -6.52
N MET A 168 -18.31 -16.01 -5.22
CA MET A 168 -17.50 -14.91 -4.71
C MET A 168 -16.06 -14.93 -5.21
N PHE A 169 -15.49 -16.11 -5.46
CA PHE A 169 -14.15 -16.24 -6.03
C PHE A 169 -14.09 -15.62 -7.43
N GLU A 170 -15.00 -16.02 -8.32
CA GLU A 170 -15.05 -15.50 -9.69
C GLU A 170 -15.48 -14.02 -9.69
N ALA A 171 -16.39 -13.64 -8.79
CA ALA A 171 -16.83 -12.25 -8.67
C ALA A 171 -15.67 -11.30 -8.34
N VAL A 172 -14.82 -11.66 -7.37
CA VAL A 172 -13.62 -10.87 -7.02
C VAL A 172 -12.62 -10.83 -8.17
N ARG A 173 -12.43 -11.95 -8.86
CA ARG A 173 -11.50 -12.06 -9.99
C ARG A 173 -11.92 -11.19 -11.18
N LEU A 174 -13.18 -11.27 -11.59
CA LEU A 174 -13.71 -10.53 -12.73
C LEU A 174 -13.81 -9.03 -12.42
N SER A 175 -14.34 -8.66 -11.25
CA SER A 175 -14.47 -7.26 -10.83
C SER A 175 -13.15 -6.50 -10.80
N THR A 176 -12.06 -7.15 -10.37
CA THR A 176 -10.75 -6.51 -10.33
C THR A 176 -10.27 -6.04 -11.71
N ARG A 177 -10.69 -6.71 -12.79
CA ARG A 177 -10.25 -6.38 -14.16
C ARG A 177 -10.90 -5.09 -14.69
N ASP A 178 -12.05 -4.71 -14.16
CA ASP A 178 -12.77 -3.49 -14.55
C ASP A 178 -12.23 -2.25 -13.81
N LEU A 179 -11.66 -2.45 -12.63
CA LEU A 179 -11.11 -1.38 -11.80
C LEU A 179 -9.72 -0.96 -12.30
N LYS A 180 -9.56 0.33 -12.59
CA LYS A 180 -8.28 0.92 -13.00
C LYS A 180 -7.76 1.78 -11.87
N GLY A 181 -6.53 1.59 -11.44
CA GLY A 181 -5.98 2.37 -10.34
C GLY A 181 -4.77 1.75 -9.69
N ALA A 182 -4.39 2.33 -8.55
CA ALA A 182 -3.47 1.73 -7.60
C ALA A 182 -4.25 1.58 -6.29
N PHE A 183 -4.69 0.36 -6.01
CA PHE A 183 -5.58 0.05 -4.90
C PHE A 183 -5.30 -1.33 -4.28
N ALA A 184 -5.83 -1.52 -3.08
CA ALA A 184 -6.03 -2.81 -2.48
C ALA A 184 -7.41 -2.78 -1.82
N PHE A 185 -8.14 -3.89 -1.83
CA PHE A 185 -9.43 -3.98 -1.16
C PHE A 185 -9.62 -5.32 -0.49
N SER A 186 -10.48 -5.36 0.51
CA SER A 186 -10.97 -6.58 1.15
C SER A 186 -12.49 -6.56 1.15
N VAL A 187 -13.09 -7.71 0.88
CA VAL A 187 -14.53 -7.87 0.71
C VAL A 187 -14.98 -9.21 1.29
N GLY A 188 -16.17 -9.25 1.86
CA GLY A 188 -16.79 -10.45 2.36
C GLY A 188 -18.31 -10.42 2.17
N ARG A 189 -18.92 -11.58 2.38
CA ARG A 189 -20.36 -11.75 2.47
C ARG A 189 -20.79 -12.36 3.80
N ALA A 190 -21.99 -12.03 4.26
CA ALA A 190 -22.53 -12.49 5.53
C ALA A 190 -22.84 -13.99 5.56
N ASP A 191 -23.15 -14.59 4.41
CA ASP A 191 -23.44 -16.01 4.23
C ASP A 191 -22.20 -16.87 3.90
N GLU A 192 -21.04 -16.25 3.69
CA GLU A 192 -19.78 -16.96 3.43
C GLU A 192 -18.80 -16.86 4.59
N GLU A 193 -18.16 -17.97 4.96
CA GLU A 193 -17.13 -18.01 6.01
C GLU A 193 -15.80 -17.33 5.60
N LYS A 194 -15.70 -16.87 4.35
CA LYS A 194 -14.48 -16.36 3.73
C LYS A 194 -14.45 -14.85 3.65
N ILE A 195 -13.24 -14.29 3.68
CA ILE A 195 -12.95 -12.93 3.23
C ILE A 195 -11.98 -13.03 2.06
N TYR A 196 -12.21 -12.24 1.02
CA TYR A 196 -11.30 -12.08 -0.09
C TYR A 196 -10.58 -10.73 0.00
N ALA A 197 -9.36 -10.66 -0.49
CA ALA A 197 -8.66 -9.40 -0.67
C ALA A 197 -7.79 -9.39 -1.92
N VAL A 198 -7.53 -8.20 -2.46
CA VAL A 198 -6.87 -8.01 -3.75
C VAL A 198 -5.76 -6.98 -3.59
N LYS A 199 -4.58 -7.27 -4.18
CA LYS A 199 -3.47 -6.32 -4.28
C LYS A 199 -3.30 -5.84 -5.72
N MET A 200 -3.39 -4.53 -5.91
CA MET A 200 -3.23 -3.85 -7.20
C MET A 200 -2.50 -2.51 -7.03
N GLY A 201 -1.20 -2.52 -6.73
CA GLY A 201 -0.39 -1.30 -6.64
C GLY A 201 -0.51 -0.52 -5.33
N SER A 202 -1.39 -0.92 -4.40
CA SER A 202 -1.29 -0.52 -2.99
C SER A 202 -0.75 -1.66 -2.13
N SER A 203 -0.16 -1.35 -0.98
CA SER A 203 0.41 -2.35 -0.08
C SER A 203 -0.68 -3.27 0.51
N LEU A 204 -0.39 -4.58 0.56
CA LEU A 204 -1.23 -5.61 1.16
C LEU A 204 -0.37 -6.81 1.55
N VAL A 205 -0.57 -7.33 2.76
CA VAL A 205 0.13 -8.51 3.30
C VAL A 205 -0.87 -9.36 4.08
N ALA A 206 -0.76 -10.68 3.94
CA ALA A 206 -1.55 -11.62 4.73
C ALA A 206 -0.70 -12.26 5.84
N GLY A 207 -1.36 -12.76 6.88
CA GLY A 207 -0.74 -13.41 8.02
C GLY A 207 -1.55 -14.63 8.45
N VAL A 208 -0.83 -15.65 8.91
CA VAL A 208 -1.41 -16.91 9.42
C VAL A 208 -1.09 -17.03 10.90
N ALA A 209 -2.11 -17.03 11.75
CA ALA A 209 -2.00 -17.31 13.18
C ALA A 209 -2.66 -18.66 13.51
N LYS A 210 -2.54 -19.11 14.76
CA LYS A 210 -3.01 -20.44 15.18
C LYS A 210 -4.50 -20.71 14.91
N ASP A 211 -5.36 -19.71 15.14
CA ASP A 211 -6.82 -19.84 15.02
C ASP A 211 -7.44 -18.67 14.25
N SER A 212 -6.62 -17.98 13.45
CA SER A 212 -7.07 -16.85 12.65
C SER A 212 -6.14 -16.55 11.50
N THR A 213 -6.70 -16.05 10.41
CA THR A 213 -5.95 -15.41 9.33
C THR A 213 -6.27 -13.94 9.28
N ILE A 214 -5.30 -13.14 8.86
CA ILE A 214 -5.41 -11.69 8.78
C ILE A 214 -4.88 -11.21 7.44
N VAL A 215 -5.47 -10.17 6.89
CA VAL A 215 -4.91 -9.37 5.80
C VAL A 215 -4.85 -7.93 6.25
N SER A 216 -3.78 -7.22 5.92
CA SER A 216 -3.68 -5.80 6.19
C SER A 216 -2.89 -5.05 5.13
N SER A 217 -3.17 -3.76 5.01
CA SER A 217 -2.37 -2.83 4.22
C SER A 217 -0.93 -2.65 4.72
N ASP A 218 -0.62 -3.03 5.96
CA ASP A 218 0.76 -2.98 6.47
C ASP A 218 1.05 -4.06 7.51
N LEU A 219 2.29 -4.55 7.48
CA LEU A 219 2.80 -5.64 8.30
C LEU A 219 2.78 -5.36 9.82
N PRO A 220 3.10 -4.16 10.36
CA PRO A 220 3.10 -3.93 11.80
C PRO A 220 1.74 -4.16 12.47
N SER A 221 0.65 -4.08 11.70
CA SER A 221 -0.69 -4.32 12.21
C SER A 221 -1.01 -5.79 12.44
N ILE A 222 -0.31 -6.70 11.75
CA ILE A 222 -0.53 -8.15 11.86
C ILE A 222 0.40 -8.79 12.89
N LEU A 223 1.55 -8.17 13.18
CA LEU A 223 2.55 -8.65 14.15
C LEU A 223 2.04 -8.91 15.57
N PRO A 224 1.02 -8.20 16.10
CA PRO A 224 0.41 -8.57 17.39
C PRO A 224 -0.25 -9.96 17.39
N LEU A 225 -0.61 -10.49 16.21
CA LEU A 225 -1.27 -11.79 16.07
C LEU A 225 -0.33 -12.86 15.51
N THR A 226 0.55 -12.50 14.58
CA THR A 226 1.48 -13.44 13.93
C THR A 226 2.62 -12.72 13.22
N ASN A 227 3.79 -13.36 13.22
CA ASN A 227 4.91 -13.01 12.34
C ASN A 227 5.05 -13.97 11.16
N ASN A 228 4.11 -14.91 10.98
CA ASN A 228 4.09 -15.82 9.83
C ASN A 228 3.26 -15.19 8.71
N VAL A 229 3.93 -14.75 7.65
CA VAL A 229 3.38 -13.80 6.67
C VAL A 229 3.40 -14.33 5.26
N VAL A 230 2.39 -13.93 4.49
CA VAL A 230 2.24 -14.23 3.07
C VAL A 230 2.22 -12.91 2.33
N TYR A 231 3.33 -12.59 1.66
CA TYR A 231 3.43 -11.40 0.82
C TYR A 231 2.66 -11.60 -0.48
N LEU A 232 1.90 -10.58 -0.86
CA LEU A 232 1.13 -10.55 -2.10
C LEU A 232 1.86 -9.69 -3.14
N ARG A 233 1.69 -10.04 -4.41
CA ARG A 233 2.12 -9.25 -5.56
C ARG A 233 0.91 -8.61 -6.23
N ASP A 234 1.18 -7.64 -7.09
CA ASP A 234 0.12 -7.07 -7.92
C ASP A 234 -0.50 -8.15 -8.82
N TRP A 235 -1.79 -8.02 -9.08
CA TRP A 235 -2.61 -9.02 -9.79
C TRP A 235 -2.75 -10.36 -9.05
N GLU A 236 -2.51 -10.36 -7.74
CA GLU A 236 -2.83 -11.47 -6.85
C GLU A 236 -4.04 -11.12 -5.97
N MET A 237 -4.90 -12.12 -5.76
CA MET A 237 -5.96 -12.09 -4.76
C MET A 237 -5.72 -13.18 -3.73
N VAL A 238 -6.25 -12.97 -2.53
CA VAL A 238 -6.15 -13.89 -1.41
C VAL A 238 -7.52 -14.28 -0.93
N GLU A 239 -7.71 -15.56 -0.66
CA GLU A 239 -8.85 -16.10 0.07
C GLU A 239 -8.42 -16.40 1.51
N LEU A 240 -9.12 -15.80 2.47
CA LEU A 240 -8.93 -16.01 3.89
C LEU A 240 -10.05 -16.89 4.43
N THR A 241 -9.64 -17.99 5.05
CA THR A 241 -10.46 -18.79 5.98
C THR A 241 -9.76 -18.75 7.33
N ALA A 242 -10.45 -19.09 8.43
CA ALA A 242 -9.79 -19.07 9.74
C ALA A 242 -8.54 -19.96 9.86
N GLU A 243 -8.36 -20.94 8.97
CA GLU A 243 -7.29 -21.94 9.02
C GLU A 243 -6.17 -21.69 8.01
N ARG A 244 -6.48 -21.08 6.86
CA ARG A 244 -5.53 -20.93 5.76
C ARG A 244 -5.72 -19.67 4.94
N VAL A 245 -4.61 -19.22 4.39
CA VAL A 245 -4.47 -18.17 3.40
C VAL A 245 -4.14 -18.84 2.06
N ARG A 246 -4.95 -18.63 1.03
CA ARG A 246 -4.68 -19.13 -0.33
C ARG A 246 -4.52 -17.97 -1.29
N VAL A 247 -3.48 -18.02 -2.14
CA VAL A 247 -3.16 -16.94 -3.08
C VAL A 247 -3.50 -17.39 -4.49
N PHE A 248 -4.14 -16.52 -5.26
CA PHE A 248 -4.55 -16.80 -6.64
C PHE A 248 -4.13 -15.66 -7.55
N ARG A 249 -3.76 -16.01 -8.78
CA ARG A 249 -3.54 -15.03 -9.84
C ARG A 249 -4.88 -14.61 -10.42
N ILE A 250 -5.10 -13.31 -10.54
CA ILE A 250 -6.38 -12.74 -10.99
C ILE A 250 -6.64 -13.03 -12.48
N GLU A 251 -5.59 -13.06 -13.30
CA GLU A 251 -5.70 -13.25 -14.74
C GLU A 251 -6.42 -14.55 -15.12
N ASP A 252 -6.02 -15.67 -14.52
CA ASP A 252 -6.46 -17.02 -14.89
C ASP A 252 -7.11 -17.81 -13.73
N GLY A 253 -7.16 -17.23 -12.52
CA GLY A 253 -7.70 -17.89 -11.33
C GLY A 253 -6.79 -18.99 -10.78
N LYS A 254 -5.56 -19.12 -11.28
CA LYS A 254 -4.65 -20.20 -10.85
C LYS A 254 -4.19 -19.96 -9.41
N GLU A 255 -4.31 -21.00 -8.58
CA GLU A 255 -3.70 -21.02 -7.25
C GLU A 255 -2.17 -20.96 -7.36
N LEU A 256 -1.58 -20.03 -6.63
CA LEU A 256 -0.15 -19.81 -6.57
C LEU A 256 0.39 -20.45 -5.29
N ASP A 257 1.39 -21.31 -5.45
CA ASP A 257 2.13 -21.86 -4.32
C ASP A 257 2.88 -20.73 -3.61
N ARG A 258 2.43 -20.41 -2.40
CA ARG A 258 2.96 -19.32 -1.58
C ARG A 258 2.94 -19.73 -0.12
N GLU A 259 4.03 -20.35 0.30
CA GLU A 259 4.23 -20.69 1.69
C GLU A 259 4.42 -19.44 2.55
N PRO A 260 3.82 -19.40 3.76
CA PRO A 260 4.10 -18.37 4.74
C PRO A 260 5.59 -18.33 5.14
N GLU A 261 6.14 -17.15 5.32
CA GLU A 261 7.50 -16.94 5.81
C GLU A 261 7.54 -16.20 7.14
N ILE A 262 8.55 -16.48 7.97
CA ILE A 262 8.73 -15.80 9.25
C ILE A 262 9.33 -14.41 9.00
N SER A 263 8.55 -13.38 9.30
CA SER A 263 9.03 -12.01 9.29
C SER A 263 9.90 -11.71 10.52
N ASN A 264 11.07 -11.14 10.27
CA ASN A 264 12.01 -10.68 11.32
C ASN A 264 11.76 -9.23 11.76
N VAL A 265 10.65 -8.62 11.33
CA VAL A 265 10.29 -7.27 11.73
C VAL A 265 9.97 -7.23 13.22
N ASP A 266 10.56 -6.28 13.93
CA ASP A 266 10.25 -6.01 15.34
C ASP A 266 8.79 -5.51 15.50
N PRO A 267 7.92 -6.21 16.26
CA PRO A 267 6.56 -5.79 16.56
C PRO A 267 6.45 -4.40 17.22
N HIS A 268 7.52 -3.92 17.86
CA HIS A 268 7.60 -2.61 18.50
C HIS A 268 8.17 -1.52 17.59
N ALA A 269 8.54 -1.83 16.35
CA ALA A 269 9.16 -0.86 15.45
C ALA A 269 8.27 0.38 15.19
N ALA A 270 6.93 0.19 15.22
CA ALA A 270 5.94 1.25 15.04
C ALA A 270 5.50 1.93 16.37
N GLU A 271 6.23 1.73 17.47
CA GLU A 271 5.96 2.37 18.77
C GLU A 271 6.96 3.50 19.07
N LYS A 272 6.54 4.47 19.90
CA LYS A 272 7.39 5.61 20.24
C LYS A 272 8.56 5.27 21.17
N GLY A 273 8.59 4.09 21.79
CA GLY A 273 9.74 3.61 22.57
C GLY A 273 10.22 4.56 23.69
N GLY A 274 9.32 5.28 24.36
CA GLY A 274 9.67 6.25 25.41
C GLY A 274 9.98 7.67 24.93
N TYR A 275 10.03 7.92 23.62
CA TYR A 275 10.16 9.27 23.05
C TYR A 275 8.80 9.98 22.93
N HIS A 276 8.80 11.31 23.02
CA HIS A 276 7.58 12.11 22.84
C HIS A 276 7.06 12.08 21.38
N HIS A 277 7.97 12.00 20.40
CA HIS A 277 7.69 12.03 18.98
C HIS A 277 8.46 10.94 18.23
N PHE A 278 7.87 10.39 17.16
CA PHE A 278 8.53 9.42 16.28
C PHE A 278 9.78 10.01 15.61
N MET A 279 9.70 11.24 15.12
CA MET A 279 10.86 11.92 14.50
C MET A 279 12.07 11.98 15.44
N LEU A 280 11.83 12.23 16.74
CA LEU A 280 12.91 12.27 17.73
C LEU A 280 13.50 10.88 17.96
N LYS A 281 12.66 9.84 18.09
CA LYS A 281 13.11 8.44 18.15
C LYS A 281 13.99 8.12 16.95
N GLU A 282 13.50 8.39 15.75
CA GLU A 282 14.14 8.01 14.49
C GLU A 282 15.47 8.74 14.26
N ILE A 283 15.58 10.02 14.63
CA ILE A 283 16.87 10.74 14.65
C ILE A 283 17.88 10.04 15.58
N ASN A 284 17.44 9.60 16.75
CA ASN A 284 18.31 8.91 17.71
C ASN A 284 18.64 7.46 17.28
N GLU A 285 17.87 6.87 16.37
CA GLU A 285 18.13 5.54 15.80
C GLU A 285 19.19 5.55 14.68
N GLN A 286 19.50 6.72 14.10
CA GLN A 286 20.44 6.85 12.97
C GLN A 286 21.79 6.13 13.16
N PRO A 287 22.47 6.19 14.33
CA PRO A 287 23.74 5.48 14.49
C PRO A 287 23.61 3.96 14.33
N LYS A 288 22.53 3.38 14.87
CA LYS A 288 22.25 1.94 14.76
C LYS A 288 21.88 1.59 13.33
N VAL A 289 21.02 2.39 12.70
CA VAL A 289 20.62 2.21 11.29
C VAL A 289 21.83 2.27 10.35
N ALA A 290 22.74 3.21 10.54
CA ALA A 290 23.95 3.30 9.74
C ALA A 290 24.82 2.03 9.88
N GLN A 291 24.90 1.45 11.07
CA GLN A 291 25.57 0.16 11.30
C GLN A 291 24.87 -0.99 10.56
N ASP A 292 23.53 -1.03 10.58
CA ASP A 292 22.75 -2.07 9.92
C ASP A 292 22.88 -1.97 8.39
N VAL A 293 22.88 -0.75 7.83
CA VAL A 293 23.15 -0.51 6.40
C VAL A 293 24.54 -0.99 6.01
N MET A 294 25.57 -0.71 6.81
CA MET A 294 26.93 -1.22 6.54
C MET A 294 26.95 -2.75 6.48
N GLY A 295 26.24 -3.42 7.41
CA GLY A 295 26.11 -4.88 7.38
C GLY A 295 25.43 -5.41 6.12
N VAL A 296 24.43 -4.70 5.58
CA VAL A 296 23.81 -5.05 4.29
C VAL A 296 24.81 -4.91 3.14
N LEU A 297 25.58 -3.81 3.11
CA LEU A 297 26.53 -3.52 2.05
C LEU A 297 27.78 -4.42 2.09
N GLU A 298 28.17 -4.92 3.25
CA GLU A 298 29.23 -5.92 3.42
C GLU A 298 28.74 -7.37 3.15
N GLY A 299 27.43 -7.55 2.97
CA GLY A 299 26.81 -8.85 2.69
C GLY A 299 27.14 -9.38 1.29
N SER A 300 26.96 -10.68 1.09
CA SER A 300 27.34 -11.40 -0.14
C SER A 300 26.61 -10.97 -1.42
N ARG A 301 25.49 -10.23 -1.31
CA ARG A 301 24.73 -9.73 -2.48
C ARG A 301 25.29 -8.43 -3.05
N SER A 302 26.24 -7.80 -2.35
CA SER A 302 26.80 -6.51 -2.77
C SER A 302 27.56 -6.59 -4.09
N GLU A 303 28.25 -7.70 -4.35
CA GLU A 303 28.95 -7.94 -5.60
C GLU A 303 28.01 -7.94 -6.81
N ASP A 304 26.81 -8.54 -6.68
CA ASP A 304 25.80 -8.55 -7.74
C ASP A 304 25.30 -7.13 -8.05
N TRP A 305 25.07 -6.32 -7.01
CA TRP A 305 24.64 -4.93 -7.17
C TRP A 305 25.71 -4.07 -7.82
N LEU A 306 26.96 -4.22 -7.39
CA LEU A 306 28.11 -3.51 -7.94
C LEU A 306 28.29 -3.86 -9.42
N LYS A 307 28.26 -5.15 -9.76
CA LYS A 307 28.35 -5.62 -11.14
C LYS A 307 27.23 -5.05 -12.01
N MET A 308 26.00 -5.05 -11.51
CA MET A 308 24.86 -4.46 -12.24
C MET A 308 25.08 -2.97 -12.53
N ILE A 309 25.65 -2.22 -11.58
CA ILE A 309 26.01 -0.82 -11.76
C ILE A 309 27.15 -0.68 -12.77
N GLU A 310 28.24 -1.43 -12.63
CA GLU A 310 29.42 -1.36 -13.49
C GLU A 310 29.12 -1.71 -14.95
N ASP A 311 28.32 -2.76 -15.19
CA ASP A 311 27.93 -3.24 -16.51
C ASP A 311 27.01 -2.24 -17.27
N SER A 312 26.49 -1.23 -16.59
CA SER A 312 25.52 -0.28 -17.16
C SER A 312 26.21 0.98 -17.69
N GLY A 313 25.91 1.38 -18.93
CA GLY A 313 26.48 2.58 -19.53
C GLY A 313 25.83 3.87 -19.02
N ARG A 314 24.49 3.91 -18.98
CA ARG A 314 23.72 5.08 -18.54
C ARG A 314 23.09 4.81 -17.19
N LYS A 315 23.34 5.66 -16.20
CA LYS A 315 22.87 5.43 -14.83
C LYS A 315 22.01 6.59 -14.37
N PHE A 316 20.77 6.29 -14.01
CA PHE A 316 19.83 7.25 -13.46
C PHE A 316 19.50 6.88 -12.03
N LEU A 317 19.58 7.82 -11.11
CA LEU A 317 19.03 7.67 -9.76
C LEU A 317 17.73 8.44 -9.70
N VAL A 318 16.63 7.71 -9.61
CA VAL A 318 15.28 8.27 -9.67
C VAL A 318 14.64 8.20 -8.29
N ALA A 319 14.22 9.34 -7.77
CA ALA A 319 13.70 9.47 -6.42
C ALA A 319 12.76 10.69 -6.30
N CYS A 320 12.01 10.77 -5.19
CA CYS A 320 11.16 11.92 -4.88
C CYS A 320 11.49 12.50 -3.49
N GLY A 321 11.31 13.81 -3.31
CA GLY A 321 11.47 14.47 -1.99
C GLY A 321 12.85 14.28 -1.37
N SER A 322 12.90 13.89 -0.09
CA SER A 322 14.16 13.68 0.65
C SER A 322 15.06 12.63 0.00
N SER A 323 14.49 11.57 -0.59
CA SER A 323 15.28 10.54 -1.30
C SER A 323 15.99 11.10 -2.54
N TYR A 324 15.42 12.13 -3.19
CA TYR A 324 16.10 12.83 -4.28
C TYR A 324 17.29 13.67 -3.77
N ASN A 325 17.14 14.31 -2.62
CA ASN A 325 18.25 15.03 -1.98
C ASN A 325 19.42 14.09 -1.64
N ALA A 326 19.12 12.90 -1.10
CA ALA A 326 20.11 11.84 -0.90
C ALA A 326 20.74 11.39 -2.24
N GLY A 327 19.94 11.30 -3.31
CA GLY A 327 20.38 10.99 -4.65
C GLY A 327 21.39 12.00 -5.24
N ILE A 328 21.20 13.30 -4.99
CA ILE A 328 22.17 14.34 -5.39
C ILE A 328 23.52 14.11 -4.70
N VAL A 329 23.50 13.82 -3.40
CA VAL A 329 24.72 13.52 -2.63
C VAL A 329 25.37 12.22 -3.12
N GLY A 330 24.57 11.20 -3.42
CA GLY A 330 25.04 9.95 -4.04
C GLY A 330 25.74 10.21 -5.37
N ALA A 331 25.15 11.00 -6.27
CA ALA A 331 25.76 11.34 -7.55
C ALA A 331 27.12 12.04 -7.40
N TYR A 332 27.26 12.90 -6.40
CA TYR A 332 28.55 13.51 -6.05
C TYR A 332 29.60 12.45 -5.68
N TYR A 333 29.26 11.49 -4.81
CA TYR A 333 30.19 10.45 -4.38
C TYR A 333 30.52 9.43 -5.46
N PHE A 334 29.54 9.00 -6.27
CA PHE A 334 29.78 8.12 -7.41
C PHE A 334 30.79 8.73 -8.39
N ASN A 335 30.66 10.02 -8.68
CA ASN A 335 31.62 10.70 -9.54
C ASN A 335 32.98 10.91 -8.86
N ARG A 336 32.99 11.38 -7.60
CA ARG A 336 34.22 11.75 -6.89
C ARG A 336 35.10 10.55 -6.51
N LEU A 337 34.49 9.41 -6.17
CA LEU A 337 35.20 8.23 -5.66
C LEU A 337 35.40 7.18 -6.74
N ALA A 338 34.37 6.92 -7.56
CA ALA A 338 34.36 5.82 -8.53
C ALA A 338 34.51 6.29 -9.99
N GLY A 339 34.62 7.60 -10.25
CA GLY A 339 34.67 8.14 -11.62
C GLY A 339 33.44 7.78 -12.46
N THR A 340 32.32 7.46 -11.81
CA THR A 340 31.12 6.93 -12.45
C THR A 340 30.05 8.01 -12.51
N PRO A 341 29.58 8.42 -13.71
CA PRO A 341 28.49 9.38 -13.82
C PRO A 341 27.17 8.74 -13.37
N LEU A 342 26.45 9.45 -12.51
CA LEU A 342 25.11 9.10 -12.07
C LEU A 342 24.23 10.34 -12.20
N VAL A 343 23.11 10.23 -12.92
CA VAL A 343 22.20 11.36 -13.14
C VAL A 343 21.06 11.28 -12.12
N PRO A 344 21.02 12.15 -11.09
CA PRO A 344 19.88 12.21 -10.19
C PRO A 344 18.71 12.88 -10.90
N VAL A 345 17.52 12.27 -10.81
CA VAL A 345 16.30 12.74 -11.47
C VAL A 345 15.12 12.68 -10.52
N ILE A 346 14.31 13.73 -10.48
CA ILE A 346 13.04 13.74 -9.75
C ILE A 346 12.07 12.79 -10.47
N GLY A 347 11.43 11.87 -9.74
CA GLY A 347 10.57 10.82 -10.30
C GLY A 347 9.59 11.31 -11.37
N GLY A 348 8.74 12.30 -11.04
CA GLY A 348 7.76 12.84 -11.98
C GLY A 348 8.35 13.52 -13.23
N GLN A 349 9.65 13.82 -13.25
CA GLN A 349 10.35 14.41 -14.40
C GLN A 349 11.08 13.36 -15.25
N PHE A 350 11.27 12.15 -14.75
CA PHE A 350 12.07 11.14 -15.44
C PHE A 350 11.50 10.79 -16.81
N ILE A 351 10.23 10.43 -16.87
CA ILE A 351 9.57 9.99 -18.11
C ILE A 351 9.64 11.08 -19.21
N PRO A 352 9.22 12.34 -18.96
CA PRO A 352 9.28 13.37 -19.99
C PRO A 352 10.70 13.77 -20.41
N MET A 353 11.71 13.64 -19.53
CA MET A 353 13.10 14.01 -19.84
C MET A 353 13.92 12.88 -20.48
N TYR A 354 13.76 11.65 -20.00
CA TYR A 354 14.66 10.54 -20.31
C TYR A 354 13.94 9.28 -20.81
N GLY A 355 12.62 9.17 -20.67
CA GLY A 355 11.89 7.95 -21.00
C GLY A 355 12.09 7.47 -22.44
N LYS A 356 12.17 8.40 -23.41
CA LYS A 356 12.46 8.07 -24.83
C LYS A 356 13.94 7.78 -25.11
N SER A 357 14.82 8.14 -24.19
CA SER A 357 16.27 8.00 -24.31
C SER A 357 16.81 6.77 -23.57
N LEU A 358 15.93 5.95 -22.97
CA LEU A 358 16.30 4.64 -22.42
C LEU A 358 16.91 3.75 -23.51
N ALA A 359 17.98 3.07 -23.13
CA ALA A 359 18.72 2.11 -23.95
C ALA A 359 18.95 0.82 -23.16
N ASP A 360 19.38 -0.25 -23.84
CA ASP A 360 19.53 -1.58 -23.23
C ASP A 360 20.58 -1.61 -22.11
N ASP A 361 21.56 -0.69 -22.16
CA ASP A 361 22.60 -0.49 -21.16
C ASP A 361 22.23 0.52 -20.06
N SER A 362 20.96 0.97 -20.01
CA SER A 362 20.49 1.91 -19.00
C SER A 362 20.18 1.21 -17.69
N LEU A 363 20.53 1.82 -16.57
CA LEU A 363 20.17 1.40 -15.22
C LEU A 363 19.39 2.50 -14.53
N CYS A 364 18.19 2.17 -14.08
CA CYS A 364 17.36 3.01 -13.23
C CYS A 364 17.48 2.51 -11.78
N ILE A 365 18.24 3.25 -10.96
CA ILE A 365 18.29 3.06 -9.52
C ILE A 365 17.08 3.79 -8.92
N LEU A 366 16.09 3.03 -8.47
CA LEU A 366 14.80 3.52 -8.01
C LEU A 366 14.79 3.60 -6.48
N VAL A 367 14.82 4.79 -5.92
CA VAL A 367 14.89 4.98 -4.45
C VAL A 367 13.52 5.34 -3.91
N SER A 368 12.99 4.48 -3.03
CA SER A 368 11.71 4.71 -2.35
C SER A 368 11.69 4.04 -0.99
N GLN A 369 11.48 4.84 0.06
CA GLN A 369 11.31 4.35 1.43
C GLN A 369 10.14 3.34 1.50
N SER A 370 8.98 3.72 0.98
CA SER A 370 7.77 2.88 1.03
C SER A 370 7.77 1.76 -0.01
N GLY A 371 8.53 1.92 -1.11
CA GLY A 371 8.47 1.03 -2.27
C GLY A 371 7.16 1.12 -3.05
N GLU A 372 6.33 2.13 -2.78
CA GLU A 372 5.00 2.35 -3.38
C GLU A 372 4.84 3.76 -3.99
N THR A 373 5.91 4.56 -4.02
CA THR A 373 5.84 5.94 -4.55
C THR A 373 5.43 5.94 -6.03
N LYS A 374 4.28 6.53 -6.35
CA LYS A 374 3.66 6.49 -7.69
C LYS A 374 4.59 6.87 -8.83
N ASP A 375 5.31 7.98 -8.71
CA ASP A 375 6.26 8.41 -9.74
C ASP A 375 7.39 7.40 -9.97
N ILE A 376 7.82 6.71 -8.92
CA ILE A 376 8.84 5.66 -9.01
C ILE A 376 8.26 4.41 -9.67
N MET A 377 7.01 4.05 -9.34
CA MET A 377 6.31 2.92 -9.96
C MET A 377 6.07 3.16 -11.44
N ASN A 378 5.77 4.39 -11.85
CA ASN A 378 5.64 4.75 -13.26
C ASN A 378 6.94 4.53 -14.03
N VAL A 379 8.10 4.83 -13.43
CA VAL A 379 9.41 4.57 -14.07
C VAL A 379 9.72 3.07 -14.12
N LEU A 380 9.42 2.33 -13.06
CA LEU A 380 9.54 0.87 -13.05
C LEU A 380 8.71 0.23 -14.18
N ASN A 381 7.45 0.64 -14.30
CA ASN A 381 6.53 0.14 -15.33
C ASN A 381 7.02 0.52 -16.73
N LEU A 382 7.49 1.76 -16.94
CA LEU A 382 8.06 2.17 -18.23
C LEU A 382 9.24 1.27 -18.66
N VAL A 383 10.18 0.97 -17.75
CA VAL A 383 11.32 0.11 -18.07
C VAL A 383 10.85 -1.30 -18.43
N LYS A 384 9.87 -1.85 -17.71
CA LYS A 384 9.27 -3.15 -18.01
C LYS A 384 8.54 -3.18 -19.35
N GLU A 385 7.68 -2.21 -19.61
CA GLU A 385 6.87 -2.11 -20.83
C GLU A 385 7.75 -1.94 -22.07
N THR A 386 8.83 -1.15 -21.96
CA THR A 386 9.75 -0.92 -23.07
C THR A 386 10.76 -2.05 -23.26
N GLY A 387 11.02 -2.83 -22.20
CA GLY A 387 12.08 -3.83 -22.16
C GLY A 387 13.49 -3.26 -22.26
N LYS A 388 13.67 -1.95 -22.01
CA LYS A 388 14.94 -1.24 -22.20
C LYS A 388 15.58 -0.86 -20.87
N GLY A 389 16.76 -1.40 -20.64
CA GLY A 389 17.54 -1.17 -19.43
C GLY A 389 17.11 -2.10 -18.29
N LYS A 390 17.64 -1.83 -17.11
CA LYS A 390 17.40 -2.59 -15.88
C LYS A 390 17.02 -1.67 -14.73
N THR A 391 16.48 -2.25 -13.68
CA THR A 391 16.00 -1.57 -12.48
C THR A 391 16.63 -2.13 -11.21
N LEU A 392 17.19 -1.25 -10.39
CA LEU A 392 17.72 -1.57 -9.06
C LEU A 392 16.92 -0.79 -8.02
N GLY A 393 16.07 -1.48 -7.26
CA GLY A 393 15.26 -0.86 -6.21
C GLY A 393 16.07 -0.65 -4.93
N VAL A 394 16.08 0.57 -4.38
CA VAL A 394 16.57 0.84 -3.02
C VAL A 394 15.35 1.07 -2.15
N VAL A 395 15.04 0.10 -1.29
CA VAL A 395 13.74 -0.03 -0.60
C VAL A 395 13.91 -0.28 0.89
N ASN A 396 13.02 0.27 1.71
CA ASN A 396 13.00 -0.03 3.14
C ASN A 396 11.90 -1.05 3.49
N VAL A 397 10.73 -0.93 2.87
CA VAL A 397 9.61 -1.86 3.10
C VAL A 397 9.80 -3.14 2.29
N ILE A 398 10.12 -4.23 2.99
CA ILE A 398 10.18 -5.58 2.43
C ILE A 398 8.77 -6.04 2.04
N GLY A 399 8.65 -6.63 0.86
CA GLY A 399 7.37 -7.04 0.28
C GLY A 399 6.63 -5.96 -0.49
N SER A 400 7.25 -4.78 -0.67
CA SER A 400 6.70 -3.70 -1.48
C SER A 400 6.66 -4.02 -2.98
N THR A 401 5.82 -3.28 -3.71
CA THR A 401 5.69 -3.40 -5.17
C THR A 401 7.03 -3.21 -5.87
N LEU A 402 7.85 -2.24 -5.43
CA LEU A 402 9.19 -2.03 -5.99
C LEU A 402 10.14 -3.21 -5.74
N MET A 403 10.11 -3.83 -4.55
CA MET A 403 10.98 -4.95 -4.22
C MET A 403 10.76 -6.15 -5.16
N PHE A 404 9.49 -6.52 -5.38
CA PHE A 404 9.17 -7.63 -6.29
C PHE A 404 9.23 -7.24 -7.75
N GLY A 405 9.07 -5.94 -8.03
CA GLY A 405 9.01 -5.45 -9.38
C GLY A 405 10.38 -5.21 -10.03
N ALA A 406 11.39 -4.78 -9.27
CA ALA A 406 12.71 -4.49 -9.81
C ALA A 406 13.51 -5.75 -10.16
N ASP A 407 14.50 -5.64 -11.06
CA ASP A 407 15.39 -6.74 -11.43
C ASP A 407 16.30 -7.17 -10.26
N ALA A 408 16.66 -6.21 -9.40
CA ALA A 408 17.34 -6.44 -8.13
C ALA A 408 16.92 -5.38 -7.11
N TYR A 409 17.17 -5.63 -5.83
CA TYR A 409 16.93 -4.64 -4.77
C TYR A 409 18.02 -4.63 -3.70
N ILE A 410 18.22 -3.45 -3.11
CA ILE A 410 19.04 -3.18 -1.93
C ILE A 410 18.10 -2.82 -0.78
N PRO A 411 18.03 -3.63 0.30
CA PRO A 411 17.27 -3.26 1.48
C PRO A 411 18.00 -2.17 2.26
N MET A 412 17.33 -1.07 2.57
CA MET A 412 17.88 -0.01 3.43
C MET A 412 18.02 -0.46 4.89
N ALA A 413 17.24 -1.45 5.33
CA ALA A 413 17.29 -2.03 6.67
C ALA A 413 17.21 -0.99 7.81
N CYS A 414 16.60 0.18 7.60
CA CYS A 414 16.50 1.22 8.61
C CYS A 414 15.30 1.05 9.57
N GLY A 415 14.57 -0.06 9.42
CA GLY A 415 13.36 -0.36 10.18
C GLY A 415 12.20 0.59 9.83
N TYR A 416 11.09 0.48 10.55
CA TYR A 416 9.93 1.34 10.28
C TYR A 416 10.25 2.80 10.55
N GLU A 417 10.03 3.65 9.55
CA GLU A 417 10.01 5.10 9.70
C GLU A 417 8.54 5.54 9.69
N VAL A 418 8.14 6.14 10.79
CA VAL A 418 6.77 6.50 11.12
C VAL A 418 6.56 8.01 11.00
N SER A 419 7.60 8.81 11.23
CA SER A 419 7.49 10.25 11.04
C SER A 419 7.36 10.63 9.56
N VAL A 420 6.57 11.66 9.28
CA VAL A 420 6.34 12.14 7.91
C VAL A 420 7.62 12.74 7.30
N PRO A 421 8.41 13.59 8.00
CA PRO A 421 9.70 14.04 7.49
C PRO A 421 10.74 12.92 7.63
N ALA A 422 11.28 12.44 6.52
CA ALA A 422 12.33 11.42 6.53
C ALA A 422 13.57 11.87 7.32
N THR A 423 14.11 10.97 8.14
CA THR A 423 15.29 11.21 8.99
C THR A 423 16.32 10.10 8.92
N LYS A 424 15.92 8.83 9.11
CA LYS A 424 16.86 7.69 9.19
C LYS A 424 16.96 6.90 7.88
N THR A 425 16.02 7.11 6.96
CA THR A 425 15.98 6.48 5.62
C THR A 425 16.77 7.23 4.57
#